data_AF-A0A0C3MYE6-F1
#
_entry.id   AF-A0A0C3MYE6-F1
#
_cell.length_a   1.000
_cell.length_b   1.000
_cell.length_c   1.000
_cell.angle_alpha   90.00
_cell.angle_beta   90.00
_cell.angle_gamma   90.00
#
_symmetry.space_group_name_H-M   'P 1'
#
loop_
_entity.id
_entity.type
_entity.pdbx_description
1 polymer ?
#
loop_
_entity_poly.entity_id
_entity_poly.type
_entity_poly.pdbx_seq_one_letter_code
_entity_poly.pdbx_strand_id
1 'polypeptide(L)' 'PLAEEEETELPDSLGEPIKLPADITSPNLNGIKIDNPYLDMNGIVHPCTHPEGKVSPETEEETMLEALKYMNRVVNM' A
#
# COMPACT_ATOMS: atom_id res chain seq x y z
N PRO A 1 -10.36 -4.64 -12.29
CA PRO A 1 -9.42 -4.17 -11.25
C PRO A 1 -10.01 -2.94 -10.57
N LEU A 2 -9.82 -2.78 -9.26
CA LEU A 2 -10.09 -1.49 -8.59
C LEU A 2 -9.08 -0.47 -9.13
N ALA A 3 -9.51 0.77 -9.31
CA ALA A 3 -8.60 1.86 -9.57
C ALA A 3 -7.81 2.15 -8.29
N GLU A 4 -6.50 2.36 -8.41
CA GLU A 4 -5.61 2.66 -7.29
C GLU A 4 -4.99 4.03 -7.58
N GLU A 5 -4.86 4.88 -6.56
CA GLU A 5 -4.06 6.10 -6.73
C GLU A 5 -2.58 5.75 -6.81
N GLU A 6 -1.90 6.26 -7.84
CA GLU A 6 -0.46 6.08 -8.01
C GLU A 6 0.33 7.20 -7.32
N GLU A 7 1.50 6.85 -6.77
CA GLU A 7 2.47 7.83 -6.27
C GLU A 7 2.93 8.74 -7.42
N THR A 8 2.99 10.05 -7.17
CA THR A 8 3.42 11.03 -8.17
C THR A 8 4.88 11.41 -7.96
N GLU A 9 5.63 11.57 -9.04
CA GLU A 9 7.02 12.06 -9.00
C GLU A 9 7.06 13.54 -9.39
N LEU A 10 7.54 14.39 -8.49
CA LEU A 10 7.77 15.82 -8.75
C LEU A 10 9.25 16.15 -8.55
N PRO A 11 9.83 17.10 -9.31
CA PRO A 11 11.18 17.57 -9.06
C PRO A 11 11.24 18.42 -7.78
N ASP A 12 12.25 18.19 -6.96
CA ASP A 12 12.55 19.03 -5.80
C ASP A 12 13.24 20.36 -6.21
N SER A 13 13.65 21.16 -5.24
CA SER A 13 14.34 22.44 -5.48
C SER A 13 15.69 22.33 -6.19
N LEU A 14 16.26 21.12 -6.25
CA LEU A 14 17.53 20.80 -6.90
C LEU A 14 17.33 20.05 -8.24
N GLY A 15 16.09 19.73 -8.59
CA GLY A 15 15.72 18.99 -9.81
C GLY A 15 15.78 17.47 -9.66
N GLU A 16 15.91 16.94 -8.44
CA GLU A 16 15.86 15.51 -8.17
C GLU A 16 14.40 15.04 -8.01
N PRO A 17 14.01 13.89 -8.57
CA PRO A 17 12.64 13.39 -8.45
C PRO A 17 12.35 12.93 -7.02
N ILE A 18 11.32 13.51 -6.40
CA ILE A 18 10.76 13.07 -5.13
C ILE A 18 9.42 12.37 -5.37
N LYS A 19 9.23 11.20 -4.74
CA LYS A 19 7.96 10.49 -4.73
C LYS A 19 7.06 11.07 -3.66
N LEU A 20 5.90 11.57 -4.08
CA LEU A 20 4.83 11.99 -3.20
C LEU A 20 3.87 10.82 -2.94
N PRO A 21 3.42 10.65 -1.68
CA PRO A 21 2.42 9.63 -1.37
C PRO A 21 1.09 9.92 -2.08
N ALA A 22 0.29 8.87 -2.28
CA ALA A 22 -1.08 8.98 -2.80
C ALA A 22 -1.94 9.93 -1.93
N ASP A 23 -2.85 10.67 -2.58
CA ASP A 23 -3.76 11.60 -1.91
C ASP A 23 -5.05 10.89 -1.47
N ILE A 24 -5.02 10.36 -0.26
CA ILE A 24 -6.19 9.71 0.35
C ILE A 24 -7.33 10.68 0.75
N THR A 25 -7.18 11.98 0.52
CA THR A 25 -8.21 12.98 0.88
C THR A 25 -9.19 13.24 -0.26
N SER A 26 -8.79 12.91 -1.49
CA SER A 26 -9.62 13.03 -2.68
C SER A 26 -10.73 11.97 -2.71
N PRO A 27 -11.83 12.19 -3.43
CA PRO A 27 -12.87 11.18 -3.60
C PRO A 27 -12.29 9.89 -4.18
N ASN A 28 -12.61 8.75 -3.55
CA ASN A 28 -12.16 7.44 -3.99
C ASN A 28 -12.44 7.22 -5.50
N LEU A 29 -11.41 6.81 -6.25
CA LEU A 29 -11.45 6.62 -7.70
C LEU A 29 -12.50 5.60 -8.16
N ASN A 30 -12.84 4.65 -7.28
CA ASN A 30 -13.87 3.64 -7.51
C ASN A 30 -15.29 4.17 -7.27
N GLY A 31 -15.44 5.45 -6.87
CA GLY A 31 -16.73 6.12 -6.66
C GLY A 31 -17.48 5.65 -5.41
N ILE A 32 -16.84 4.84 -4.55
CA ILE A 32 -17.43 4.29 -3.33
C ILE A 32 -16.70 4.89 -2.13
N LYS A 33 -17.45 5.59 -1.28
CA LYS A 33 -16.93 6.09 0.00
C LYS A 33 -16.97 4.96 1.03
N ILE A 34 -15.85 4.73 1.71
CA ILE A 34 -15.73 3.79 2.82
C ILE A 34 -15.49 4.59 4.09
N ASP A 35 -16.42 4.52 5.04
CA ASP A 35 -16.28 5.24 6.32
C ASP A 35 -15.55 4.40 7.38
N ASN A 36 -15.73 3.07 7.35
CA ASN A 36 -15.23 2.15 8.36
C ASN A 36 -14.58 0.93 7.69
N PRO A 37 -13.30 1.01 7.27
CA PRO A 37 -12.59 -0.14 6.75
C PRO A 37 -12.26 -1.12 7.88
N TYR A 38 -12.58 -2.40 7.69
CA TYR A 38 -12.18 -3.48 8.59
C TYR A 38 -11.13 -4.33 7.89
N LEU A 39 -9.99 -4.50 8.55
CA LEU A 39 -8.85 -5.25 8.02
C LEU A 39 -8.72 -6.57 8.78
N ASP A 40 -8.83 -7.68 8.06
CA ASP A 40 -8.44 -8.98 8.59
C ASP A 40 -6.91 -9.10 8.51
N MET A 41 -6.25 -8.90 9.65
CA MET A 41 -4.80 -8.96 9.73
C MET A 41 -4.26 -10.37 9.42
N ASN A 42 -5.01 -11.43 9.68
CA ASN A 42 -4.58 -12.77 9.27
C ASN A 42 -4.59 -12.89 7.75
N GLY A 43 -5.61 -12.32 7.10
CA GLY A 43 -5.70 -12.21 5.65
C GLY A 43 -4.54 -11.43 5.01
N ILE A 44 -3.86 -10.56 5.75
CA ILE A 44 -2.67 -9.81 5.30
C ILE A 44 -1.37 -10.56 5.64
N VAL A 45 -1.23 -11.03 6.87
CA VAL A 45 0.01 -11.66 7.36
C VAL A 45 0.27 -13.03 6.73
N HIS A 46 -0.77 -13.83 6.47
CA HIS A 46 -0.60 -15.15 5.84
C HIS A 46 0.05 -15.04 4.44
N PRO A 47 -0.44 -14.19 3.52
CA PRO A 47 0.25 -13.93 2.25
C PRO A 47 1.65 -13.32 2.39
N CYS A 48 1.89 -12.47 3.39
CA CYS A 48 3.21 -11.85 3.60
C CYS A 48 4.27 -12.85 4.09
N THR A 49 3.87 -13.87 4.86
CA THR A 49 4.78 -14.92 5.36
C THR A 49 5.05 -16.02 4.35
N HIS A 50 4.08 -16.29 3.46
CA HIS A 50 4.18 -17.33 2.42
C HIS A 50 3.77 -16.77 1.06
N PRO A 51 4.54 -15.80 0.51
CA PRO A 51 4.17 -15.13 -0.73
C PRO A 51 4.31 -16.07 -1.93
N GLU A 52 3.29 -16.12 -2.78
CA GLU A 52 3.33 -16.90 -4.02
C GLU A 52 4.31 -16.27 -5.01
N GLY A 53 5.33 -17.03 -5.43
CA GLY A 53 6.32 -16.59 -6.42
C GLY A 53 7.39 -15.62 -5.90
N LYS A 54 7.46 -15.37 -4.58
CA LYS A 54 8.55 -14.63 -3.94
C LYS A 54 9.19 -15.48 -2.83
N VAL A 55 10.38 -15.08 -2.41
CA VAL A 55 11.04 -15.68 -1.24
C VAL A 55 10.28 -15.25 0.01
N SER A 56 10.04 -16.17 0.94
CA SER A 56 9.49 -15.84 2.25
C SER A 56 10.44 -14.92 3.01
N PRO A 57 9.93 -13.92 3.74
CA PRO A 57 10.76 -13.10 4.62
C PRO A 57 11.45 -13.99 5.68
N GLU A 58 12.71 -13.69 5.96
CA GLU A 58 13.53 -14.47 6.91
C GLU A 58 13.36 -13.95 8.35
N THR A 59 12.91 -12.69 8.48
CA THR A 59 12.74 -12.02 9.78
C THR A 59 11.32 -11.51 10.01
N GLU A 60 10.97 -11.32 11.27
CA GLU A 60 9.72 -10.68 11.67
C GLU A 60 9.64 -9.23 11.17
N GLU A 61 10.77 -8.51 11.17
CA GLU A 61 10.85 -7.12 10.71
C GLU A 61 10.51 -7.01 9.21
N GLU A 62 11.03 -7.92 8.38
CA GLU A 62 10.70 -7.99 6.96
C GLU A 62 9.22 -8.33 6.73
N THR A 63 8.69 -9.28 7.50
CA THR A 63 7.27 -9.64 7.44
C THR A 63 6.38 -8.44 7.80
N MET A 64 6.74 -7.70 8.84
CA MET A 64 6.03 -6.51 9.28
C MET A 64 6.11 -5.40 8.21
N LEU A 65 7.26 -5.21 7.56
CA LEU A 65 7.41 -4.24 6.48
C LEU A 65 6.51 -4.60 5.28
N GLU A 66 6.45 -5.87 4.89
CA GLU A 66 5.57 -6.32 3.80
C GLU A 66 4.09 -6.18 4.17
N ALA A 67 3.71 -6.49 5.41
CA ALA A 67 2.35 -6.27 5.89
C ALA A 67 1.97 -4.78 5.87
N LEU A 68 2.89 -3.88 6.26
CA LEU A 68 2.67 -2.43 6.19
C LEU A 68 2.51 -1.95 4.75
N LYS A 69 3.33 -2.43 3.81
CA LYS A 69 3.18 -2.11 2.38
C LYS A 69 1.83 -2.59 1.83
N TYR A 70 1.42 -3.80 2.18
CA TYR A 70 0.14 -4.36 1.76
C TYR A 70 -1.03 -3.55 2.31
N MET A 71 -0.98 -3.19 3.60
CA MET A 71 -1.99 -2.34 4.23
C MET A 71 -2.06 -0.96 3.58
N ASN A 72 -0.90 -0.33 3.32
CA ASN A 72 -0.84 0.98 2.65
C ASN A 72 -1.51 0.91 1.26
N ARG A 73 -1.24 -0.14 0.50
CA ARG A 73 -1.90 -0.41 -0.79
C ARG A 73 -3.43 -0.55 -0.64
N VAL A 74 -3.92 -1.24 0.40
CA VAL A 74 -5.36 -1.42 0.63
C VAL A 74 -6.07 -0.12 1.00
N VAL A 75 -5.41 0.74 1.76
CA VAL A 75 -5.99 2.03 2.19
C VAL A 75 -5.98 3.06 1.06
N ASN A 76 -5.02 2.99 0.13
CA ASN A 76 -4.88 3.93 -0.99
C ASN A 76 -5.68 3.53 -2.26
N MET A 77 -6.62 2.58 -2.15
CA MET A 77 -7.53 2.20 -3.25
C MET A 77 -8.75 3.11 -3.38
#